data_AF-A0A142Y529-F1
#
_entry.id   AF-A0A142Y529-F1
#
_cell.length_a   1.000
_cell.length_b   1.000
_cell.length_c   1.000
_cell.angle_alpha   90.00
_cell.angle_beta   90.00
_cell.angle_gamma   90.00
#
_symmetry.space_group_name_H-M   'P 1'
#
loop_
_entity.id
_entity.type
_entity.pdbx_description
1 polymer ?
#
loop_
_entity_poly.entity_id
_entity_poly.type
_entity_poly.pdbx_seq_one_letter_code
_entity_poly.pdbx_strand_id
1 'polypeptide(L)' 'MTEQVPKIKPLVWVDVCSGRNSVHNATTPFGLINLHGYEDGAFLLVDPFDCDDTDFKSVLEAKAWCQAEYERRVRECLE' A
#
# COMPACT_ATOMS: atom_id res chain seq x y z
N MET A 1 14.49 28.45 7.87
CA MET A 1 14.98 27.09 8.22
C MET A 1 14.24 26.15 7.29
N THR A 2 14.94 25.50 6.36
CA THR A 2 14.31 24.50 5.49
C THR A 2 14.19 23.23 6.31
N GLU A 3 12.99 22.95 6.83
CA GLU A 3 12.68 21.63 7.40
C GLU A 3 13.02 20.58 6.35
N GLN A 4 14.01 19.75 6.66
CA GLN A 4 14.28 18.57 5.85
C GLN A 4 13.16 17.58 6.16
N VAL A 5 12.11 17.59 5.33
CA VAL A 5 11.09 16.54 5.36
C VAL A 5 11.82 15.20 5.32
N PRO A 6 11.63 14.31 6.32
CA PRO A 6 12.33 13.05 6.35
C PRO A 6 12.10 12.27 5.06
N LYS A 7 13.17 11.74 4.47
CA LYS A 7 13.06 10.89 3.28
C LYS A 7 12.39 9.59 3.66
N ILE A 8 11.09 9.49 3.40
CA ILE A 8 10.29 8.27 3.60
C ILE A 8 10.69 7.28 2.50
N LYS A 9 11.08 6.07 2.89
CA LYS A 9 11.47 5.03 1.93
C LYS A 9 10.24 4.51 1.18
N PRO A 10 10.36 4.21 -0.13
CA PRO A 10 9.28 3.55 -0.86
C PRO A 10 8.90 2.19 -0.26
N LEU A 11 7.63 1.82 -0.38
CA LEU A 11 7.14 0.49 -0.05
C LEU A 11 7.82 -0.56 -0.92
N VAL A 12 8.33 -1.61 -0.29
CA VAL A 12 8.91 -2.77 -0.95
C VAL A 12 7.84 -3.85 -1.04
N TRP A 13 7.56 -4.30 -2.26
CA TRP A 13 6.50 -5.26 -2.55
C TRP A 13 7.07 -6.66 -2.75
N VAL A 14 6.41 -7.64 -2.16
CA VAL A 14 6.61 -9.06 -2.41
C VAL A 14 5.36 -9.59 -3.11
N ASP A 15 5.53 -10.06 -4.34
CA ASP A 15 4.46 -10.60 -5.15
C ASP A 15 4.34 -12.11 -4.89
N VAL A 16 3.19 -12.55 -4.38
CA VAL A 16 2.86 -13.95 -4.13
C VAL A 16 1.76 -14.36 -5.12
N CYS A 17 2.15 -15.04 -6.20
CA CYS A 17 1.19 -15.58 -7.16
C CYS A 17 0.68 -16.94 -6.68
N SER A 18 -0.60 -17.02 -6.28
CA SER A 18 -1.28 -18.29 -6.04
C SER A 18 -2.35 -18.53 -7.11
N GLY A 19 -1.93 -19.08 -8.26
CA GLY A 19 -2.86 -19.47 -9.32
C GLY A 19 -3.57 -18.26 -9.96
N ARG A 20 -4.90 -18.21 -9.87
CA ARG A 20 -5.73 -17.20 -10.56
C ARG A 20 -5.85 -15.86 -9.84
N ASN A 21 -5.43 -15.80 -8.57
CA ASN A 21 -5.41 -14.57 -7.77
C ASN A 21 -3.96 -14.13 -7.57
N SER A 22 -3.69 -12.84 -7.74
CA SER A 22 -2.38 -12.25 -7.46
C SER A 22 -2.42 -11.53 -6.12
N VAL A 23 -1.52 -11.87 -5.19
CA VAL A 23 -1.42 -11.19 -3.91
C VAL A 23 -0.12 -10.39 -3.88
N HIS A 24 -0.19 -9.11 -3.53
CA HIS A 24 0.99 -8.24 -3.40
C HIS A 24 1.07 -7.71 -1.97
N ASN A 25 2.19 -7.96 -1.30
CA ASN A 25 2.34 -7.62 0.12
C ASN A 25 3.44 -6.59 0.33
N ALA A 26 3.22 -5.63 1.22
CA ALA A 26 4.25 -4.71 1.68
C ALA A 26 4.22 -4.62 3.22
N THR A 27 5.38 -4.86 3.85
CA THR A 27 5.53 -4.71 5.29
C THR A 27 5.94 -3.29 5.65
N THR A 28 5.21 -2.67 6.55
CA THR A 28 5.49 -1.32 7.07
C THR A 28 5.63 -1.35 8.59
N PRO A 29 6.19 -0.29 9.22
CA PRO A 29 6.16 -0.14 10.68
C PRO A 29 4.77 -0.18 11.30
N PHE A 30 3.71 0.08 10.51
CA PHE A 30 2.33 0.11 10.98
C PHE A 30 1.58 -1.20 10.77
N GLY A 31 2.15 -2.15 10.01
CA GLY A 31 1.50 -3.42 9.69
C GLY A 31 1.74 -3.89 8.27
N LEU A 32 1.02 -4.96 7.90
CA LEU A 32 1.14 -5.64 6.62
C LEU A 32 0.06 -5.18 5.65
N ILE A 33 0.44 -4.43 4.62
CA ILE A 33 -0.45 -4.06 3.51
C ILE A 33 -0.57 -5.25 2.56
N ASN A 34 -1.80 -5.65 2.20
CA ASN A 34 -2.05 -6.70 1.21
C ASN A 34 -2.94 -6.16 0.08
N LEU A 35 -2.54 -6.40 -1.17
CA LEU A 35 -3.36 -6.16 -2.36
C LEU A 35 -3.78 -7.49 -2.97
N HIS A 36 -5.08 -7.74 -3.04
CA HIS A 36 -5.67 -8.93 -3.62
C HIS A 36 -6.22 -8.62 -5.00
N GLY A 37 -5.55 -9.13 -6.03
CA GLY A 37 -6.02 -9.07 -7.41
C GLY A 37 -7.06 -10.15 -7.70
N TYR A 38 -8.18 -9.73 -8.27
CA TYR A 38 -9.25 -10.59 -8.79
C TYR A 38 -9.05 -10.91 -10.28
N GLU A 39 -9.76 -11.92 -10.78
CA GLU A 39 -9.68 -12.36 -12.18
C GLU A 39 -10.09 -11.28 -13.20
N ASP A 40 -10.86 -10.27 -12.79
CA ASP A 40 -11.30 -9.15 -13.61
C ASP A 40 -10.29 -7.98 -13.65
N GLY A 41 -9.18 -8.09 -12.92
CA GLY A 41 -8.15 -7.06 -12.81
C GLY A 41 -8.42 -6.00 -11.74
N ALA A 42 -9.49 -6.14 -10.95
CA ALA A 42 -9.71 -5.31 -9.77
C ALA A 42 -8.76 -5.73 -8.63
N PHE A 43 -8.39 -4.77 -7.78
CA PHE A 43 -7.55 -5.02 -6.60
C PHE A 43 -8.26 -4.54 -5.34
N LEU A 44 -8.49 -5.47 -4.40
CA LEU A 44 -8.91 -5.15 -3.03
C LEU A 44 -7.67 -4.86 -2.19
N LEU A 45 -7.66 -3.70 -1.54
CA LEU A 45 -6.71 -3.40 -0.49
C LEU A 45 -7.23 -3.92 0.85
N VAL A 46 -6.52 -4.89 1.42
CA VAL A 46 -6.68 -5.28 2.83
C VAL A 46 -5.60 -4.56 3.62
N ASP A 47 -6.05 -3.50 4.28
CA ASP A 47 -5.20 -2.53 4.93
C ASP A 47 -5.06 -2.80 6.44
N PRO A 48 -3.86 -2.77 7.05
CA PRO A 48 -3.72 -2.63 8.51
C PRO A 48 -4.29 -1.32 9.06
N PHE A 49 -4.65 -0.39 8.17
CA PHE A 49 -5.02 0.96 8.54
C PHE A 49 -6.54 1.25 8.67
N ASP A 50 -7.39 0.22 8.69
CA ASP A 50 -8.87 0.34 8.79
C ASP A 50 -9.48 1.29 7.74
N CYS A 51 -8.90 1.32 6.54
CA CYS A 51 -9.49 2.00 5.40
C CYS A 51 -10.68 1.16 4.91
N ASP A 52 -11.85 1.76 4.71
CA ASP A 52 -12.97 1.12 4.01
C ASP A 52 -12.45 0.48 2.70
N ASP A 53 -12.92 -0.75 2.39
CA ASP A 53 -12.51 -1.53 1.23
C ASP A 53 -12.47 -0.64 -0.03
N THR A 54 -11.27 -0.41 -0.55
CA THR A 54 -11.05 0.46 -1.71
C THR A 54 -10.70 -0.40 -2.92
N ASP A 55 -11.54 -0.33 -3.96
CA ASP A 55 -11.33 -1.01 -5.23
C ASP A 55 -10.43 -0.17 -6.16
N PHE A 56 -9.36 -0.78 -6.67
CA PHE A 56 -8.49 -0.17 -7.67
C PHE A 56 -8.59 -0.88 -9.02
N LYS A 57 -8.42 -0.12 -10.13
CA LYS A 57 -8.50 -0.65 -11.50
C LYS A 57 -7.19 -1.29 -11.98
N SER A 58 -6.10 -1.12 -11.23
CA SER A 58 -4.80 -1.71 -11.55
C SER A 58 -3.90 -1.83 -10.32
N VAL A 59 -2.94 -2.76 -10.37
CA VAL A 59 -1.87 -2.91 -9.37
C VAL A 59 -1.11 -1.59 -9.19
N LEU A 60 -0.80 -0.89 -10.29
CA LEU A 60 0.02 0.32 -10.24
C LEU A 60 -0.68 1.44 -9.48
N GLU A 61 -1.98 1.63 -9.73
CA GLU A 61 -2.82 2.58 -9.01
C GLU A 61 -2.90 2.24 -7.52
N ALA A 62 -3.16 0.96 -7.21
CA ALA A 62 -3.22 0.49 -5.83
C ALA A 62 -1.90 0.71 -5.08
N LYS A 63 -0.76 0.35 -5.68
CA LYS A 63 0.57 0.53 -5.08
C LYS A 63 0.90 2.02 -4.88
N ALA A 64 0.50 2.89 -5.81
CA ALA A 64 0.71 4.34 -5.69
C ALA A 64 -0.14 4.95 -4.56
N TRP A 65 -1.40 4.53 -4.42
CA TRP A 65 -2.26 4.97 -3.32
C TRP A 65 -1.68 4.53 -1.97
N CYS A 66 -1.28 3.26 -1.84
CA CYS A 66 -0.67 2.74 -0.61
C CYS A 66 0.60 3.51 -0.22
N GLN A 67 1.41 3.91 -1.21
CA GLN A 67 2.61 4.72 -0.98
C GLN A 67 2.25 6.10 -0.43
N ALA A 68 1.30 6.79 -1.05
CA ALA A 68 0.87 8.12 -0.62
C ALA A 68 0.30 8.09 0.80
N GLU A 69 -0.49 7.06 1.11
CA GLU A 69 -1.11 6.89 2.40
C GLU A 69 -0.10 6.52 3.50
N TYR A 70 0.87 5.65 3.20
CA TYR A 70 2.00 5.39 4.07
C TYR A 70 2.78 6.67 4.37
N GLU A 71 3.08 7.47 3.35
CA GLU A 71 3.79 8.73 3.54
C GLU A 71 3.01 9.72 4.41
N ARG A 72 1.69 9.83 4.23
CA ARG A 72 0.82 10.68 5.04
C ARG A 72 0.92 10.30 6.52
N ARG A 73 0.76 9.01 6.85
CA ARG A 73 0.81 8.50 8.23
C ARG A 73 2.18 8.65 8.88
N VAL A 74 3.27 8.42 8.13
CA VAL A 74 4.63 8.67 8.67
C VAL A 74 4.81 10.14 9.01
N ARG A 75 4.31 11.07 8.18
CA ARG A 75 4.39 12.51 8.47
C ARG A 75 3.56 12.88 9.70
N GLU A 76 2.35 12.34 9.85
CA GLU A 76 1.51 12.56 11.04
C GLU A 76 2.15 12.09 12.34
N CYS A 77 3.01 11.08 12.30
CA CYS A 77 3.74 10.60 13.48
C CYS A 77 4.98 11.45 13.84
N LEU A 78 5.38 12.37 12.96
CA LEU A 78 6.55 13.24 13.15
C LEU A 78 6.17 14.65 13.63
N GLU A 79 4.87 14.99 13.59
CA GLU A 79 4.27 16.22 14.14
C GLU A 79 3.89 16.04 15.61
#